data_AF-A0A6V8QJC7-F1
#
_entry.id   AF-A0A6V8QJC7-F1
#
_cell.length_a   1.000
_cell.length_b   1.000
_cell.length_c   1.000
_cell.angle_alpha   90.00
_cell.angle_beta   90.00
_cell.angle_gamma   90.00
#
_symmetry.space_group_name_H-M   'P 1'
#
loop_
_entity.id
_entity.type
_entity.pdbx_description
1 polymer ?
#
loop_
_entity_poly.entity_id
_entity_poly.type
_entity_poly.pdbx_seq_one_letter_code
_entity_poly.pdbx_strand_id
1 'polypeptide(L)'
;MVDLSTNYSFYMVPAAFTLCWLPAAYGHTLAGKNFDETNPRHTQAAVLRDDKMDKARKQRITRALSAMENGFESLGMFAGGVAAANYAGVDVYTLNLLTIEYVVSRVLYIFVYIVLCENGRLSILRTLSWLLGVVSMLALWIMAGMKAGA
;
A
#
# COMPACT_ATOMS: atom_id res chain seq x y z
N MET A 1 -25.56 3.24 -4.00
CA MET A 1 -24.88 3.32 -2.69
C MET A 1 -24.34 1.95 -2.36
N VAL A 2 -23.13 1.84 -1.83
CA VAL A 2 -22.57 0.56 -1.34
C VAL A 2 -23.26 0.22 -0.02
N ASP A 3 -23.79 -0.99 0.12
CA ASP A 3 -24.46 -1.46 1.34
C ASP A 3 -23.44 -1.94 2.38
N LEU A 4 -23.13 -1.10 3.35
CA LEU A 4 -22.13 -1.40 4.38
C LEU A 4 -22.59 -2.42 5.44
N SER A 5 -23.82 -2.96 5.35
CA SER A 5 -24.27 -4.06 6.22
C SER A 5 -23.74 -5.43 5.78
N THR A 6 -23.36 -5.57 4.50
CA THR A 6 -22.67 -6.75 3.99
C THR A 6 -21.19 -6.67 4.31
N ASN A 7 -20.59 -7.76 4.79
CA ASN A 7 -19.19 -7.77 5.18
C ASN A 7 -18.25 -7.88 3.97
N TYR A 8 -17.62 -6.77 3.61
CA TYR A 8 -16.67 -6.68 2.50
C TYR A 8 -15.20 -6.75 2.93
N SER A 9 -14.93 -6.77 4.24
CA SER A 9 -13.58 -6.65 4.80
C SER A 9 -12.61 -7.71 4.27
N PHE A 10 -13.07 -8.94 4.05
CA PHE A 10 -12.25 -10.01 3.47
C PHE A 10 -11.84 -9.74 2.02
N TYR A 11 -12.66 -9.07 1.22
CA TYR A 11 -12.30 -8.72 -0.17
C TYR A 11 -11.27 -7.60 -0.24
N MET A 12 -11.14 -6.80 0.81
CA MET A 12 -10.14 -5.73 0.88
C MET A 12 -8.72 -6.28 1.03
N VAL A 13 -8.54 -7.51 1.52
CA VAL A 13 -7.23 -8.17 1.61
C VAL A 13 -6.63 -8.50 0.23
N PRO A 14 -7.31 -9.25 -0.67
CA PRO A 14 -6.81 -9.45 -2.02
C PRO A 14 -6.77 -8.15 -2.83
N ALA A 15 -7.67 -7.18 -2.57
CA ALA A 15 -7.56 -5.86 -3.18
C ALA A 15 -6.27 -5.12 -2.76
N ALA A 16 -5.90 -5.16 -1.48
CA ALA A 16 -4.65 -4.59 -0.99
C ALA A 16 -3.41 -5.33 -1.55
N PHE A 17 -3.45 -6.67 -1.61
CA PHE A 17 -2.38 -7.47 -2.21
C PHE A 17 -2.16 -7.10 -3.68
N THR A 18 -3.23 -7.03 -4.47
CA THR A 18 -3.14 -6.67 -5.90
C THR A 18 -2.64 -5.23 -6.09
N LEU A 19 -3.08 -4.30 -5.24
CA LEU A 19 -2.63 -2.92 -5.24
C LEU A 19 -1.11 -2.78 -4.99
N CYS A 20 -0.49 -3.69 -4.24
CA CYS A 20 0.96 -3.66 -3.98
C CYS A 20 1.78 -3.85 -5.26
N TRP A 21 1.27 -4.59 -6.26
CA TRP A 21 1.98 -4.87 -7.50
C TRP A 21 1.96 -3.72 -8.51
N LEU A 22 0.92 -2.87 -8.49
CA LEU A 22 0.73 -1.80 -9.48
C LEU A 22 1.90 -0.81 -9.55
N PRO A 23 2.47 -0.33 -8.43
CA PRO A 23 3.67 0.51 -8.45
C PRO A 23 4.86 -0.13 -9.17
N ALA A 24 5.14 -1.40 -8.91
CA ALA A 24 6.28 -2.07 -9.52
C ALA A 24 6.05 -2.35 -11.00
N ALA A 25 4.83 -2.72 -11.41
CA ALA A 25 4.49 -2.83 -12.83
C ALA A 25 4.77 -1.50 -13.56
N TYR A 26 4.32 -0.37 -12.98
CA TYR A 26 4.64 0.96 -13.50
C TYR A 26 6.17 1.23 -13.52
N GLY A 27 6.87 0.96 -12.42
CA GLY A 27 8.31 1.14 -12.30
C GLY A 27 9.12 0.34 -13.33
N HIS A 28 8.76 -0.92 -13.56
CA HIS A 28 9.42 -1.79 -14.55
C HIS A 28 9.19 -1.32 -15.98
N THR A 29 7.96 -0.90 -16.33
CA THR A 29 7.70 -0.30 -17.66
C THR A 29 8.53 0.97 -17.89
N LEU A 30 8.72 1.78 -16.85
CA LEU A 30 9.58 2.95 -16.91
C LEU A 30 11.08 2.62 -16.95
N ALA A 31 11.52 1.51 -16.36
CA ALA A 31 12.90 1.07 -16.38
C ALA A 31 13.35 0.59 -17.78
N GLY A 32 12.43 0.05 -18.58
CA GLY A 32 12.70 -0.38 -19.96
C GLY A 32 13.87 -1.36 -20.02
N LYS A 33 14.92 -1.05 -20.79
CA LYS A 33 16.13 -1.89 -20.92
C LYS A 33 16.85 -2.22 -19.60
N ASN A 34 16.59 -1.46 -18.53
CA ASN A 34 17.20 -1.68 -17.21
C ASN A 34 16.40 -2.68 -16.36
N PHE A 35 15.27 -3.17 -16.86
CA PHE A 35 14.50 -4.25 -16.26
C PHE A 35 14.99 -5.60 -16.80
N ASP A 36 15.49 -6.45 -15.91
CA ASP A 36 15.86 -7.84 -16.20
C ASP A 36 14.79 -8.78 -15.64
N GLU A 37 14.05 -9.46 -16.52
CA GLU A 37 12.99 -10.40 -16.15
C GLU A 37 13.50 -11.60 -15.36
N THR A 38 14.78 -11.96 -15.53
CA THR A 38 15.40 -13.06 -14.77
C THR A 38 15.81 -12.62 -13.37
N ASN A 39 15.99 -11.31 -13.14
CA ASN A 39 16.43 -10.72 -11.87
C ASN A 39 15.66 -9.42 -11.53
N PRO A 40 14.32 -9.46 -11.43
CA PRO A 40 13.49 -8.24 -11.37
C PRO A 40 13.76 -7.36 -10.14
N ARG A 41 14.23 -7.96 -9.03
CA ARG A 41 14.58 -7.23 -7.79
C ARG A 41 15.83 -6.36 -7.95
N HIS A 42 16.67 -6.60 -8.96
CA HIS A 42 17.88 -5.80 -9.21
C HIS A 42 17.63 -4.56 -10.07
N THR A 43 16.39 -4.36 -10.54
CA THR A 43 16.02 -3.23 -11.42
C THR A 43 16.38 -1.87 -10.82
N GLN A 44 16.16 -1.67 -9.52
CA GLN A 44 16.50 -0.40 -8.87
C GLN A 44 18.00 -0.11 -8.95
N ALA A 45 18.85 -1.12 -8.71
CA ALA A 45 20.30 -0.97 -8.79
C ALA A 45 20.75 -0.70 -10.24
N ALA A 46 20.16 -1.38 -11.23
CA ALA A 46 20.45 -1.15 -12.64
C ALA A 46 20.08 0.27 -13.09
N VAL A 47 18.89 0.75 -12.69
CA VAL A 47 18.42 2.11 -12.98
C VAL A 47 19.32 3.18 -12.37
N LEU A 48 19.78 2.99 -11.13
CA LEU A 48 20.67 3.96 -10.48
C LEU A 48 22.03 4.07 -11.19
N ARG A 49 22.56 2.95 -11.70
CA ARG A 49 23.85 2.88 -12.43
C ARG A 49 23.81 3.44 -13.86
N ASP A 50 22.63 3.65 -14.46
CA ASP A 50 22.53 4.15 -15.84
C ASP A 50 22.75 5.67 -15.91
N ASP A 51 23.98 6.13 -16.09
CA ASP A 51 24.32 7.56 -16.15
C ASP A 51 23.62 8.33 -17.28
N LYS A 52 23.08 7.63 -18.30
CA LYS A 52 22.36 8.25 -19.41
C LYS A 52 20.89 8.53 -19.09
N MET A 53 20.36 7.97 -18.00
CA MET A 53 18.97 8.15 -17.61
C MET A 53 18.79 9.43 -16.78
N ASP A 54 17.77 10.21 -17.14
CA ASP A 54 17.39 11.42 -16.40
C ASP A 54 17.13 11.14 -14.91
N LYS A 55 17.56 12.08 -14.06
CA LYS A 55 17.49 11.96 -12.60
C LYS A 55 16.04 11.88 -12.11
N ALA A 56 15.12 12.66 -12.67
CA ALA A 56 13.72 12.64 -12.24
C ALA A 56 13.07 11.28 -12.59
N ARG A 57 13.39 10.72 -13.77
CA ARG A 57 12.98 9.36 -14.15
C ARG A 57 13.53 8.29 -13.21
N LYS A 58 14.84 8.32 -12.90
CA LYS A 58 15.47 7.39 -11.94
C LYS A 58 14.74 7.43 -10.59
N GLN A 59 14.53 8.63 -10.05
CA GLN A 59 13.87 8.79 -8.76
C GLN A 59 12.42 8.32 -8.81
N ARG A 60 11.68 8.55 -9.89
CA ARG A 60 10.30 8.07 -10.05
C ARG A 60 10.23 6.54 -10.05
N ILE A 61 11.14 5.86 -10.76
CA ILE A 61 11.23 4.40 -10.76
C ILE A 61 11.54 3.88 -9.35
N THR A 62 12.55 4.47 -8.68
CA THR A 62 12.90 4.10 -7.30
C THR A 62 11.71 4.26 -6.35
N ARG A 63 10.98 5.37 -6.41
CA ARG A 63 9.79 5.58 -5.57
C ARG A 63 8.70 4.54 -5.85
N ALA A 64 8.52 4.13 -7.11
CA ALA A 64 7.55 3.12 -7.49
C ALA A 64 7.91 1.73 -6.94
N LEU A 65 9.18 1.32 -7.03
CA LEU A 65 9.66 0.07 -6.45
C LEU A 65 9.58 0.07 -4.92
N SER A 66 9.99 1.16 -4.27
CA SER A 66 9.86 1.30 -2.81
C SER A 66 8.41 1.35 -2.33
N ALA A 67 7.47 1.84 -3.16
CA ALA A 67 6.05 1.83 -2.82
C ALA A 67 5.46 0.41 -2.79
N MET A 68 5.94 -0.48 -3.68
CA MET A 68 5.59 -1.91 -3.65
C MET A 68 6.11 -2.55 -2.36
N GLU A 69 7.40 -2.38 -2.06
CA GLU A 69 8.04 -2.95 -0.85
C GLU A 69 7.28 -2.54 0.41
N ASN A 70 7.00 -1.23 0.55
CA ASN A 70 6.22 -0.71 1.68
C ASN A 70 4.80 -1.28 1.76
N GLY A 71 4.16 -1.55 0.62
CA GLY A 71 2.86 -2.21 0.58
C GLY A 71 2.92 -3.59 1.20
N PHE A 72 3.87 -4.42 0.76
CA PHE A 72 4.05 -5.78 1.25
C PHE A 72 4.48 -5.86 2.72
N GLU A 73 5.29 -4.92 3.21
CA GLU A 73 5.67 -4.83 4.63
C GLU A 73 4.45 -4.71 5.56
N SER A 74 3.44 -3.93 5.15
CA SER A 74 2.23 -3.71 5.96
C SER A 74 1.11 -4.74 5.73
N LEU A 75 1.16 -5.47 4.60
CA LEU A 75 0.06 -6.32 4.17
C LEU A 75 -0.24 -7.45 5.15
N GLY A 76 0.80 -8.09 5.70
CA GLY A 76 0.62 -9.19 6.66
C GLY A 76 -0.10 -8.72 7.93
N MET A 77 0.26 -7.55 8.44
CA MET A 77 -0.36 -6.98 9.63
C MET A 77 -1.79 -6.53 9.37
N PHE A 78 -2.09 -6.00 8.17
CA PHE A 78 -3.45 -5.70 7.74
C PHE A 78 -4.32 -6.96 7.60
N ALA A 79 -3.86 -7.96 6.85
CA ALA A 79 -4.59 -9.20 6.63
C ALA A 79 -4.89 -9.94 7.94
N GLY A 80 -3.89 -10.01 8.84
CA GLY A 80 -4.07 -10.57 10.17
C GLY A 80 -5.09 -9.79 11.00
N GLY A 81 -5.07 -8.45 10.94
CA GLY A 81 -6.03 -7.61 11.65
C GLY A 81 -7.46 -7.80 11.16
N VAL A 82 -7.65 -7.91 9.85
CA VAL A 82 -8.96 -8.23 9.25
C VAL A 82 -9.46 -9.59 9.75
N ALA A 83 -8.63 -10.63 9.70
CA ALA A 83 -9.01 -11.95 10.15
C ALA A 83 -9.34 -11.97 11.66
N ALA A 84 -8.50 -11.35 12.49
CA ALA A 84 -8.69 -11.28 13.93
C ALA A 84 -9.96 -10.52 14.33
N ALA A 85 -10.20 -9.34 13.73
CA ALA A 85 -11.38 -8.53 14.01
C ALA A 85 -12.68 -9.21 13.58
N ASN A 86 -12.67 -9.89 12.42
CA ASN A 86 -13.80 -10.73 12.01
C ASN A 86 -14.05 -11.87 12.99
N TYR A 87 -13.00 -12.61 13.36
CA TYR A 87 -13.12 -13.74 14.29
C TYR A 87 -13.64 -13.31 15.67
N ALA A 88 -13.17 -12.17 16.17
CA ALA A 88 -13.64 -11.61 17.44
C ALA A 88 -15.10 -11.10 17.38
N GLY A 89 -15.71 -10.98 16.19
CA GLY A 89 -17.07 -10.47 16.03
C GLY A 89 -17.17 -8.95 16.20
N VAL A 90 -16.16 -8.22 15.72
CA VAL A 90 -16.26 -6.75 15.58
C VAL A 90 -17.39 -6.42 14.59
N ASP A 91 -18.10 -5.32 14.84
CA ASP A 91 -19.21 -4.85 14.01
C ASP A 91 -18.81 -4.70 12.52
N VAL A 92 -19.72 -5.14 11.63
CA VAL A 92 -19.47 -5.20 10.18
C VAL A 92 -19.27 -3.83 9.56
N TYR A 93 -20.03 -2.82 10.00
CA TYR A 93 -19.86 -1.46 9.51
C TYR A 93 -18.45 -0.94 9.83
N THR A 94 -17.98 -1.19 11.06
CA THR A 94 -16.63 -0.82 11.51
C THR A 94 -15.54 -1.56 10.71
N LEU A 95 -15.70 -2.86 10.50
CA LEU A 95 -14.79 -3.67 9.68
C LEU A 95 -14.67 -3.12 8.25
N ASN A 96 -15.81 -2.82 7.62
CA ASN A 96 -15.84 -2.26 6.27
C ASN A 96 -15.19 -0.89 6.21
N LEU A 97 -15.49 0.00 7.16
CA LEU A 97 -14.93 1.34 7.21
C LEU A 97 -13.40 1.29 7.31
N LEU A 98 -12.86 0.56 8.28
CA LEU A 98 -11.41 0.48 8.51
C LEU A 98 -10.66 -0.18 7.35
N THR A 99 -11.24 -1.21 6.74
CA THR A 99 -10.60 -1.88 5.60
C THR A 99 -10.65 -1.07 4.31
N ILE A 100 -11.76 -0.36 4.05
CA ILE A 100 -11.85 0.58 2.93
C ILE A 100 -10.88 1.74 3.14
N GLU A 101 -10.84 2.32 4.34
CA GLU A 101 -9.91 3.40 4.70
C GLU A 101 -8.45 2.98 4.46
N TYR A 102 -8.07 1.77 4.89
CA TYR A 102 -6.76 1.21 4.61
C TYR A 102 -6.47 1.17 3.11
N VAL A 103 -7.34 0.55 2.30
CA VAL A 103 -7.11 0.44 0.84
C VAL A 103 -7.05 1.82 0.18
N VAL A 104 -7.95 2.74 0.51
CA VAL A 104 -7.95 4.12 -0.02
C VAL A 104 -6.66 4.84 0.36
N SER A 105 -6.22 4.71 1.60
CA SER A 105 -4.96 5.30 2.06
C SER A 105 -3.75 4.77 1.29
N ARG A 106 -3.74 3.48 0.90
CA ARG A 106 -2.71 2.89 0.05
C ARG A 106 -2.74 3.46 -1.36
N VAL A 107 -3.92 3.64 -1.95
CA VAL A 107 -4.06 4.27 -3.28
C VAL A 107 -3.51 5.70 -3.24
N LEU A 108 -3.89 6.48 -2.23
CA LEU A 108 -3.41 7.85 -2.04
C LEU A 108 -1.89 7.88 -1.83
N TYR A 109 -1.37 7.03 -0.95
CA TYR A 109 0.07 6.92 -0.71
C TYR A 109 0.84 6.63 -1.99
N ILE A 110 0.41 5.64 -2.78
CA ILE A 110 1.05 5.26 -4.05
C ILE A 110 1.07 6.43 -5.01
N PHE A 111 -0.08 7.08 -5.22
CA PHE A 111 -0.20 8.21 -6.14
C PHE A 111 0.69 9.38 -5.71
N VAL A 112 0.58 9.80 -4.44
CA VAL A 112 1.37 10.92 -3.90
C VAL A 112 2.86 10.60 -4.00
N TYR A 113 3.28 9.39 -3.61
CA TYR A 113 4.69 9.05 -3.57
C TYR A 113 5.33 9.00 -4.96
N ILE A 114 4.65 8.42 -5.93
CA ILE A 114 5.21 8.26 -7.28
C ILE A 114 5.16 9.58 -8.05
N VAL A 115 4.01 10.25 -8.02
CA VAL A 115 3.69 11.38 -8.92
C VAL A 115 3.98 12.73 -8.27
N LEU A 116 3.58 12.95 -7.02
CA LEU A 116 3.59 14.28 -6.40
C LEU A 116 4.87 14.60 -5.62
N CYS A 117 5.54 13.59 -5.06
CA CYS A 117 6.77 13.76 -4.27
C CYS A 117 8.01 14.21 -5.08
N GLU A 118 7.88 14.45 -6.38
CA GLU A 118 8.87 15.23 -7.12
C GLU A 118 8.98 16.66 -6.55
N ASN A 119 7.87 17.21 -6.06
CA ASN A 119 7.85 18.42 -5.27
C ASN A 119 8.02 18.07 -3.79
N GLY A 120 9.16 18.46 -3.19
CA GLY A 120 9.47 18.18 -1.79
C GLY A 120 8.41 18.69 -0.80
N ARG A 121 7.65 19.75 -1.14
CA ARG A 121 6.56 20.27 -0.29
C ARG A 121 5.38 19.30 -0.16
N LEU A 122 5.15 18.46 -1.18
CA LEU A 122 4.05 17.49 -1.20
C LEU A 122 4.42 16.17 -0.50
N SER A 123 5.68 16.01 -0.07
CA SER A 123 6.14 14.81 0.64
C SER A 123 5.42 14.57 1.97
N ILE A 124 4.88 15.62 2.60
CA ILE A 124 4.07 15.49 3.83
C ILE A 124 2.78 14.71 3.58
N LEU A 125 2.16 14.88 2.41
CA LEU A 125 0.92 14.18 2.05
C LEU A 125 1.16 12.67 1.99
N ARG A 126 2.35 12.23 1.56
CA ARG A 126 2.73 10.82 1.55
C ARG A 126 2.72 10.26 2.97
N THR A 127 3.31 10.98 3.92
CA THR A 127 3.37 10.55 5.32
C THR A 127 1.98 10.52 5.94
N LEU A 128 1.13 11.51 5.65
CA LEU A 128 -0.25 11.52 6.15
C LEU A 128 -1.08 10.37 5.57
N SER A 129 -1.01 10.12 4.27
CA SER A 129 -1.71 8.97 3.64
C SER A 129 -1.20 7.64 4.20
N TRP A 130 0.10 7.50 4.44
CA TRP A 130 0.64 6.30 5.10
C TRP A 130 0.11 6.14 6.52
N LEU A 131 0.09 7.22 7.30
CA LEU A 131 -0.35 7.21 8.69
C LEU A 131 -1.82 6.79 8.81
N LEU A 132 -2.69 7.25 7.91
CA LEU A 132 -4.09 6.81 7.87
C LEU A 132 -4.19 5.29 7.79
N GLY A 133 -3.49 4.66 6.85
CA GLY A 133 -3.49 3.20 6.73
C GLY A 133 -2.94 2.48 7.96
N VAL A 134 -1.89 3.03 8.58
CA VAL A 134 -1.34 2.47 9.83
C VAL A 134 -2.39 2.53 10.95
N VAL A 135 -3.09 3.66 11.10
CA VAL A 135 -4.13 3.80 12.12
C VAL A 135 -5.28 2.83 11.87
N SER A 136 -5.78 2.70 10.64
CA SER A 136 -6.87 1.75 10.35
C SER A 136 -6.45 0.30 10.63
N MET A 137 -5.22 -0.06 10.25
CA MET A 137 -4.65 -1.38 10.49
C MET A 137 -4.50 -1.69 11.99
N LEU A 138 -3.97 -0.75 12.78
CA LEU A 138 -3.84 -0.92 14.23
C LEU A 138 -5.22 -0.95 14.92
N ALA A 139 -6.16 -0.14 14.46
CA ALA A 139 -7.52 -0.11 14.98
C ALA A 139 -8.21 -1.48 14.83
N LEU A 140 -8.02 -2.19 13.71
CA LEU A 140 -8.56 -3.55 13.54
C LEU A 140 -8.10 -4.49 14.67
N TRP A 141 -6.80 -4.48 14.99
CA TRP A 141 -6.24 -5.30 16.07
C TRP A 141 -6.72 -4.89 17.45
N ILE A 142 -6.77 -3.58 17.73
CA ILE A 142 -7.24 -3.06 19.01
C ILE A 142 -8.71 -3.45 19.23
N MET A 143 -9.56 -3.25 18.22
CA MET A 143 -10.98 -3.59 18.28
C MET A 143 -11.18 -5.10 18.43
N ALA A 144 -10.38 -5.92 17.75
CA ALA A 144 -10.38 -7.38 17.94
C ALA A 144 -10.07 -7.76 19.39
N GLY A 145 -9.02 -7.17 19.99
CA GLY A 145 -8.63 -7.43 21.37
C GLY A 145 -9.69 -6.98 22.39
N MET A 146 -10.26 -5.79 22.20
CA MET A 146 -11.35 -5.28 23.05
C MET A 146 -12.58 -6.18 23.00
N LYS A 147 -12.91 -6.71 21.82
CA LYS A 147 -14.09 -7.57 21.65
C LYS A 147 -13.85 -8.99 22.16
N ALA A 148 -12.65 -9.53 22.00
CA ALA A 148 -12.31 -10.87 22.49
C ALA A 148 -12.16 -10.94 24.02
N GLY A 149 -11.87 -9.82 24.67
CA GLY A 149 -11.79 -9.72 26.14
C GLY A 149 -13.10 -9.37 26.85
N ALA A 150 -14.19 -9.15 26.11
CA ALA A 150 -15.52 -8.84 26.63
C ALA A 150 -16.41 -10.08 26.65
#